data_AF-I4FV55-F1
#
_entry.id   AF-I4FV55-F1
#
_cell.length_a   1.000
_cell.length_b   1.000
_cell.length_c   1.000
_cell.angle_alpha   90.00
_cell.angle_beta   90.00
_cell.angle_gamma   90.00
#
_symmetry.space_group_name_H-M   'P 1'
#
loop_
_entity.id
_entity.type
_entity.pdbx_description
1 polymer ?
#
loop_
_entity_poly.entity_id
_entity_poly.type
_entity_poly.pdbx_seq_one_letter_code
_entity_poly.pdbx_strand_id
1 'polypeptide(L)'
;MHYSTKSNQETGATVYSPSDGSELIPAEVKLDINGQNYPSLNIPLPEGYTVDDEGIINNYGSEPKIYLSKSPSLEQQKWYILQGVGAVLLVALVLLITFSVS
;
A
#
# COMPACT_ATOMS: atom_id res chain seq x y z
N MET A 1 -65.48 7.52 4.40
CA MET A 1 -66.02 7.72 3.05
C MET A 1 -64.83 8.01 2.13
N HIS A 2 -64.56 7.11 1.20
CA HIS A 2 -63.50 7.20 0.20
C HIS A 2 -63.82 8.32 -0.81
N TYR A 3 -62.82 9.11 -1.19
CA TYR A 3 -62.86 9.81 -2.49
C TYR A 3 -61.56 9.54 -3.23
N SER A 4 -61.71 8.94 -4.41
CA SER A 4 -60.65 8.68 -5.38
C SER A 4 -60.71 9.78 -6.43
N THR A 5 -59.58 10.42 -6.72
CA THR A 5 -59.42 11.27 -7.91
C THR A 5 -58.41 10.60 -8.83
N LYS A 6 -58.86 10.24 -10.04
CA LYS A 6 -58.00 9.81 -11.14
C LYS A 6 -57.83 10.97 -12.12
N SER A 7 -56.59 11.28 -12.48
CA SER A 7 -56.17 12.07 -13.67
C SER A 7 -54.63 12.09 -13.64
N ASN A 8 -53.83 11.94 -14.69
CA ASN A 8 -54.01 11.88 -16.14
C ASN A 8 -52.75 11.17 -16.71
N GLN A 9 -52.87 10.49 -17.85
CA GLN A 9 -51.72 10.02 -18.63
C GLN A 9 -51.15 11.20 -19.43
N GLU A 10 -49.92 11.63 -19.13
CA GLU A 10 -49.10 12.48 -20.00
C GLU A 10 -47.81 11.73 -20.39
N THR A 11 -47.83 11.28 -21.65
CA THR A 11 -46.72 11.23 -22.61
C THR A 11 -45.27 11.29 -22.13
N GLY A 12 -44.61 10.14 -22.23
CA GLY A 12 -43.27 9.94 -22.82
C GLY A 12 -42.30 11.12 -22.89
N ALA A 13 -41.70 11.46 -21.77
CA ALA A 13 -40.34 11.96 -21.74
C ALA A 13 -39.65 11.20 -20.59
N THR A 14 -38.70 10.34 -20.92
CA THR A 14 -37.82 9.74 -19.91
C THR A 14 -37.06 10.89 -19.28
N VAL A 15 -37.54 11.36 -18.13
CA VAL A 15 -36.80 12.29 -17.28
C VAL A 15 -35.58 11.52 -16.81
N TYR A 16 -34.45 11.71 -17.49
CA TYR A 16 -33.16 11.28 -16.98
C TYR A 16 -32.91 12.14 -15.75
N SER A 17 -33.12 11.57 -14.56
CA SER A 17 -32.66 12.19 -13.32
C SER A 17 -31.16 12.48 -13.49
N PRO A 18 -30.70 13.72 -13.25
CA PRO A 18 -29.28 14.01 -13.21
C PRO A 18 -28.61 13.05 -12.24
N SER A 19 -27.53 12.41 -12.69
CA SER A 19 -26.68 11.57 -11.86
C SER A 19 -26.31 12.34 -10.60
N ASP A 20 -26.76 11.83 -9.45
CA ASP A 20 -26.48 12.44 -8.14
C ASP A 20 -25.20 11.85 -7.52
N GLY A 21 -24.56 10.91 -8.22
CA GLY A 21 -23.34 10.23 -7.80
C GLY A 21 -23.59 9.06 -6.85
N SER A 22 -24.84 8.80 -6.43
CA SER A 22 -25.19 7.68 -5.55
C SER A 22 -25.11 6.33 -6.25
N GLU A 23 -25.21 6.32 -7.58
CA GLU A 23 -25.01 5.11 -8.40
C GLU A 23 -23.53 4.73 -8.59
N LEU A 24 -22.61 5.62 -8.19
CA LEU A 24 -21.20 5.33 -8.28
C LEU A 24 -20.80 4.42 -7.12
N ILE A 25 -20.04 3.37 -7.44
CA ILE A 25 -19.30 2.65 -6.42
C ILE A 25 -18.35 3.66 -5.77
N PRO A 26 -18.46 3.91 -4.46
CA PRO A 26 -17.65 4.92 -3.82
C PRO A 26 -16.18 4.55 -3.96
N ALA A 27 -15.34 5.55 -4.24
CA ALA A 27 -13.88 5.36 -4.31
C ALA A 27 -13.28 5.01 -2.93
N GLU A 28 -14.05 5.23 -1.86
CA GLU A 28 -13.62 5.15 -0.48
C GLU A 28 -14.67 4.40 0.37
N VAL A 29 -14.18 3.44 1.15
CA VAL A 29 -15.00 2.67 2.11
C VAL A 29 -14.69 3.20 3.50
N LYS A 30 -15.67 3.85 4.12
CA LYS A 30 -15.61 4.29 5.52
C LYS A 30 -15.82 3.07 6.43
N LEU A 31 -14.83 2.75 7.24
CA LEU A 31 -14.93 1.84 8.37
C LEU A 31 -15.30 2.64 9.61
N ASP A 32 -16.49 2.35 10.13
CA ASP A 32 -16.93 2.93 11.40
C ASP A 32 -16.24 2.21 12.57
N ILE A 33 -15.23 2.88 13.14
CA ILE A 33 -14.51 2.40 14.33
C ILE A 33 -15.24 2.82 15.63
N ASN A 34 -16.27 3.67 15.56
CA ASN A 34 -16.88 4.34 16.72
C ASN A 34 -18.39 4.08 16.91
N GLY A 35 -18.97 3.15 16.15
CA GLY A 35 -20.31 2.59 16.40
C GLY A 35 -21.48 3.52 16.07
N GLN A 36 -21.38 4.35 15.03
CA GLN A 36 -22.47 5.18 14.51
C GLN A 36 -22.83 4.80 13.06
N ASN A 37 -23.73 3.82 12.93
CA ASN A 37 -24.73 3.61 11.86
C ASN A 37 -24.38 4.00 10.40
N TYR A 38 -23.23 3.58 9.90
CA TYR A 38 -23.04 3.36 8.45
C TYR A 38 -23.04 1.85 8.19
N PRO A 39 -23.37 1.35 6.98
CA PRO A 39 -23.27 -0.07 6.67
C PRO A 39 -21.81 -0.51 6.77
N SER A 40 -21.42 -0.88 7.98
CA SER A 40 -20.06 -1.19 8.37
C SER A 40 -19.71 -2.56 7.83
N LEU A 41 -18.70 -2.58 6.97
CA LEU A 41 -18.08 -3.82 6.57
C LEU A 41 -17.24 -4.28 7.78
N ASN A 42 -17.85 -5.08 8.67
CA ASN A 42 -17.16 -5.73 9.80
C ASN A 42 -16.23 -6.83 9.27
N ILE A 43 -15.27 -6.44 8.44
CA ILE A 43 -14.22 -7.29 7.92
C ILE A 43 -12.95 -6.86 8.66
N PRO A 44 -12.29 -7.78 9.40
CA PRO A 44 -10.98 -7.51 9.93
C PRO A 44 -10.06 -7.15 8.77
N LEU A 45 -9.45 -5.97 8.84
CA LEU A 45 -8.56 -5.48 7.80
C LEU A 45 -7.44 -6.49 7.57
N PRO A 46 -7.10 -6.82 6.30
CA PRO A 46 -5.92 -7.62 6.01
C PRO A 46 -4.66 -6.95 6.57
N GLU A 47 -3.66 -7.74 6.91
CA GLU A 47 -2.40 -7.23 7.45
C GLU A 47 -1.76 -6.24 6.45
N GLY A 48 -1.44 -5.03 6.94
CA GLY A 48 -0.84 -3.96 6.11
C GLY A 48 -1.79 -2.86 5.65
N TYR A 49 -3.10 -2.97 5.92
CA TYR A 49 -4.05 -1.87 5.74
C TYR A 49 -4.17 -1.03 7.01
N THR A 50 -4.30 0.29 6.84
CA THR A 50 -4.51 1.24 7.93
C THR A 50 -5.78 2.06 7.67
N VAL A 51 -6.32 2.65 8.73
CA VAL A 51 -7.47 3.56 8.68
C VAL A 51 -7.01 4.90 9.22
N ASP A 52 -7.43 5.99 8.58
CA ASP A 52 -7.15 7.34 9.06
C ASP A 52 -8.09 7.77 10.21
N ASP A 53 -7.87 8.98 10.70
CA ASP A 53 -8.66 9.57 11.80
C ASP A 53 -10.13 9.81 11.41
N GLU A 54 -10.46 9.79 10.11
CA GLU A 54 -11.81 9.92 9.57
C GLU A 54 -12.52 8.58 9.35
N GLY A 55 -11.84 7.46 9.66
CA GLY A 55 -12.37 6.12 9.46
C GLY A 55 -12.27 5.63 8.01
N ILE A 56 -11.48 6.27 7.15
CA ILE A 56 -11.31 5.89 5.74
C ILE A 56 -10.11 4.94 5.59
N ILE A 57 -10.29 3.84 4.86
CA ILE A 57 -9.20 2.90 4.56
C ILE A 57 -8.16 3.61 3.68
N ASN A 58 -6.91 3.55 4.11
CA ASN A 58 -5.80 4.10 3.34
C ASN A 58 -5.47 3.21 2.12
N ASN A 59 -5.36 3.82 0.92
CA ASN A 59 -4.90 3.15 -0.30
C ASN A 59 -3.36 3.13 -0.44
N TYR A 60 -2.64 3.75 0.50
CA TYR A 60 -1.20 3.61 0.65
C TYR A 60 -0.88 2.42 1.55
N GLY A 61 0.15 1.66 1.18
CA GLY A 61 0.63 0.55 2.00
C GLY A 61 1.20 1.03 3.34
N SER A 62 1.08 0.21 4.38
CA SER A 62 1.72 0.46 5.67
C SER A 62 3.24 0.61 5.52
N GLU A 63 3.81 1.66 6.13
CA GLU A 63 5.25 1.87 6.12
C GLU A 63 5.97 0.72 6.85
N PRO A 64 7.02 0.13 6.24
CA PRO A 64 7.79 -0.89 6.91
C PRO A 64 8.50 -0.30 8.12
N LYS A 65 8.57 -1.08 9.21
CA LYS A 65 9.31 -0.67 10.41
C LYS A 65 10.77 -0.38 10.04
N ILE A 66 11.26 0.80 10.42
CA ILE A 66 12.66 1.17 10.23
C ILE A 66 13.51 0.42 11.27
N TYR A 67 14.47 -0.38 10.81
CA TYR A 67 15.44 -1.05 11.68
C TYR A 67 16.78 -0.32 11.62
N LEU A 68 17.38 -0.05 12.79
CA LEU A 68 18.72 0.52 12.85
C LEU A 68 19.76 -0.51 12.41
N SER A 69 20.67 -0.10 11.52
CA SER A 69 21.81 -0.93 11.14
C SER A 69 22.79 -1.02 12.30
N LYS A 70 23.15 -2.24 12.71
CA LYS A 70 24.22 -2.46 13.68
C LYS A 70 25.55 -2.60 12.95
N SER A 71 26.55 -1.82 13.37
CA SER A 71 27.93 -1.97 12.89
C SER A 71 28.47 -3.38 13.16
N PRO A 72 29.37 -3.91 12.30
CA PRO A 72 29.92 -5.25 12.47
C PRO A 72 30.68 -5.41 13.80
N SER A 73 30.69 -6.62 14.34
CA SER A 73 31.50 -6.97 15.50
C SER A 73 32.99 -6.96 15.17
N LEU A 74 33.84 -6.90 16.20
CA LEU A 74 35.30 -6.96 16.02
C LEU A 74 35.75 -8.26 15.31
N GLU A 75 35.05 -9.37 15.55
CA GLU A 75 35.33 -10.63 14.87
C GLU A 75 34.97 -10.57 13.38
N GLN A 76 33.78 -10.04 13.05
CA GLN A 76 33.36 -9.84 11.66
C GLN A 76 34.33 -8.92 10.91
N GLN A 77 34.80 -7.86 11.57
CA GLN A 77 35.77 -6.94 10.99
C GLN A 77 37.10 -7.63 10.62
N LYS A 78 37.58 -8.56 11.44
CA LYS A 78 38.81 -9.34 11.13
C LYS A 78 38.62 -10.20 9.89
N TRP A 79 37.49 -10.87 9.76
CA TRP A 79 37.18 -11.68 8.57
C TRP A 79 37.09 -10.82 7.31
N TYR A 80 36.48 -9.63 7.40
CA TYR A 80 36.44 -8.69 6.28
C TYR A 80 37.82 -8.17 5.88
N ILE A 81 38.70 -7.89 6.86
CA ILE A 81 40.08 -7.51 6.58
C ILE A 81 40.80 -8.65 5.86
N LEU A 82 40.66 -9.89 6.33
CA LEU A 82 41.27 -11.05 5.69
C LEU A 82 40.80 -11.21 4.24
N GLN A 83 39.49 -11.09 4.00
CA GLN A 83 38.92 -11.16 2.66
C GLN A 83 39.44 -10.03 1.75
N GLY A 84 39.54 -8.81 2.28
CA GLY A 84 40.10 -7.68 1.55
C GLY A 84 41.57 -7.89 1.17
N VAL A 85 42.40 -8.36 2.11
CA VAL A 85 43.81 -8.69 1.84
C VAL A 85 43.91 -9.78 0.78
N GLY A 86 43.12 -10.84 0.88
CA GLY A 86 43.09 -11.92 -0.10
C GLY A 86 42.72 -11.43 -1.51
N ALA A 87 41.71 -10.57 -1.62
CA ALA A 87 41.28 -9.98 -2.89
C ALA A 87 42.39 -9.13 -3.53
N VAL A 88 43.06 -8.28 -2.75
CA VAL A 88 44.17 -7.43 -3.24
C VAL A 88 45.33 -8.29 -3.73
N LEU A 89 45.73 -9.31 -2.97
CA LEU A 89 46.81 -10.22 -3.38
C LEU A 89 46.47 -10.97 -4.67
N LEU A 90 45.23 -11.43 -4.81
CA LEU A 90 44.78 -12.10 -6.03
C LEU A 90 44.85 -11.18 -7.24
N VAL A 91 44.37 -9.94 -7.13
CA VAL A 91 44.45 -8.95 -8.21
C VAL A 91 45.90 -8.65 -8.57
N ALA A 92 46.76 -8.43 -7.57
CA ALA A 92 48.19 -8.18 -7.80
C ALA A 92 48.86 -9.36 -8.52
N LEU A 93 48.56 -10.60 -8.11
CA LEU A 93 49.09 -11.79 -8.75
C LEU A 93 48.66 -11.91 -10.22
N VAL A 94 47.37 -11.68 -10.51
CA VAL A 94 46.85 -11.70 -11.89
C VAL A 94 47.55 -10.67 -12.76
N LEU A 95 47.76 -9.45 -12.23
CA LEU A 95 48.49 -8.41 -12.96
C LEU A 95 49.94 -8.81 -13.23
N LEU A 96 50.65 -9.34 -12.22
CA LEU A 96 52.02 -9.81 -12.38
C LEU A 96 52.15 -10.89 -13.45
N ILE A 97 51.24 -11.88 -13.46
CA ILE A 97 51.23 -12.93 -14.48
C ILE A 97 51.00 -12.31 -15.86
N THR A 98 50.02 -11.41 -15.98
CA THR A 98 49.67 -10.76 -17.25
C THR A 98 50.84 -9.98 -17.82
N PHE A 99 51.53 -9.19 -17.00
CA PHE A 99 52.73 -8.46 -17.43
C PHE A 99 53.92 -9.36 -17.72
N SER A 100 54.03 -10.51 -17.06
CA SER A 100 55.16 -11.44 -17.27
C SER A 100 55.07 -12.23 -18.59
N VAL A 101 53.87 -12.38 -19.14
CA VAL A 101 53.60 -13.12 -20.38
C VAL A 101 53.43 -12.19 -21.60
N SER A 102 53.33 -10.87 -21.38
CA SER A 102 53.29 -9.86 -22.45
C SER A 102 54.68 -9.57 -23.01
#